data_AF-A0A3Q9GI32-F1
#
_entry.id   AF-A0A3Q9GI32-F1
#
_cell.length_a   1.000
_cell.length_b   1.000
_cell.length_c   1.000
_cell.angle_alpha   90.00
_cell.angle_beta   90.00
_cell.angle_gamma   90.00
#
_symmetry.space_group_name_H-M   'P 1'
#
loop_
_entity.id
_entity.type
_entity.pdbx_description
1 polymer ?
#
loop_
_entity_poly.entity_id
_entity_poly.type
_entity_poly.pdbx_seq_one_letter_code
_entity_poly.pdbx_strand_id
1 'polypeptide(L)'
;MARTTTRKTTKAAIRETDLTALLTQIATTELVGVDTLETQGSDSLDFVEVSVWSLKDALTAAFIAGQQAAASGQTEIAWEGGEVEIIEFTSEGKHATGIRLANEWEAKAWIRAHESEGCYAFRPAKR
;
A
#
# COMPACT_ATOMS: atom_id res chain seq x y z
N MET A 1 -17.35 27.96 8.02
CA MET A 1 -18.06 26.88 7.29
C MET A 1 -17.11 26.34 6.23
N ALA A 2 -16.20 25.43 6.61
CA ALA A 2 -15.23 24.87 5.67
C ALA A 2 -15.98 23.94 4.70
N ARG A 3 -15.92 24.25 3.40
CA ARG A 3 -16.50 23.42 2.34
C ARG A 3 -15.62 22.19 2.18
N THR A 4 -15.96 21.11 2.85
CA THR A 4 -15.42 19.78 2.55
C THR A 4 -15.93 19.41 1.16
N THR A 5 -15.10 19.65 0.15
CA THR A 5 -15.40 19.24 -1.22
C THR A 5 -14.96 17.81 -1.38
N THR A 6 -15.79 16.87 -0.95
CA THR A 6 -15.63 15.45 -1.26
C THR A 6 -15.88 15.27 -2.75
N ARG A 7 -14.83 15.40 -3.57
CA ARG A 7 -14.91 15.08 -4.99
C ARG A 7 -14.77 13.57 -5.14
N LYS A 8 -15.84 12.94 -5.64
CA LYS A 8 -15.96 11.53 -6.02
C LYS A 8 -14.66 11.01 -6.64
N THR A 9 -13.98 10.10 -5.94
CA THR A 9 -12.76 9.44 -6.41
C THR A 9 -13.05 8.81 -7.77
N THR A 10 -12.23 9.17 -8.74
CA THR A 10 -12.28 8.72 -10.13
C THR A 10 -12.30 7.19 -10.21
N LYS A 11 -12.98 6.67 -11.24
CA LYS A 11 -13.27 5.26 -11.60
C LYS A 11 -12.07 4.27 -11.61
N ALA A 12 -10.89 4.70 -11.18
CA ALA A 12 -9.57 4.12 -11.40
C ALA A 12 -8.81 3.80 -10.09
N ALA A 13 -9.45 3.88 -8.91
CA ALA A 13 -8.82 3.52 -7.64
C ALA A 13 -9.29 2.15 -7.15
N ILE A 14 -8.36 1.29 -6.71
CA ILE A 14 -8.64 0.06 -5.94
C ILE A 14 -8.98 0.47 -4.51
N ARG A 15 -10.00 -0.14 -3.90
CA ARG A 15 -10.28 0.08 -2.47
C ARG A 15 -9.20 -0.61 -1.64
N GLU A 16 -8.86 -0.06 -0.49
CA GLU A 16 -7.93 -0.68 0.45
C GLU A 16 -8.33 -2.13 0.78
N THR A 17 -9.61 -2.41 1.01
CA THR A 17 -10.11 -3.77 1.26
C THR A 17 -9.88 -4.72 0.08
N ASP A 18 -10.05 -4.25 -1.16
CA ASP A 18 -9.85 -5.05 -2.37
C ASP A 18 -8.34 -5.36 -2.54
N LEU A 19 -7.47 -4.40 -2.23
CA LEU A 19 -6.03 -4.61 -2.20
C LEU A 19 -5.63 -5.63 -1.12
N THR A 20 -6.13 -5.48 0.10
CA THR A 20 -5.84 -6.41 1.20
C THR A 20 -6.29 -7.82 0.84
N ALA A 21 -7.47 -7.98 0.25
CA ALA A 21 -7.95 -9.29 -0.21
C ALA A 21 -7.03 -9.91 -1.27
N LEU A 22 -6.58 -9.11 -2.25
CA LEU A 22 -5.64 -9.56 -3.28
C LEU A 22 -4.29 -10.00 -2.67
N LEU A 23 -3.73 -9.21 -1.75
CA LEU A 23 -2.47 -9.53 -1.09
C LEU A 23 -2.59 -10.78 -0.22
N THR A 24 -3.67 -10.93 0.53
CA THR A 24 -3.95 -12.14 1.32
C THR A 24 -4.11 -13.36 0.42
N GLN A 25 -4.77 -13.22 -0.74
CA GLN A 25 -4.86 -14.32 -1.71
C GLN A 25 -3.48 -14.74 -2.22
N ILE A 26 -2.62 -13.79 -2.58
CA ILE A 26 -1.26 -14.08 -3.03
C ILE A 26 -0.46 -14.75 -1.90
N ALA A 27 -0.50 -14.22 -0.69
CA ALA A 27 0.21 -14.77 0.46
C ALA A 27 -0.21 -16.20 0.75
N THR A 28 -1.51 -16.47 0.83
CA THR A 28 -2.05 -17.82 1.11
C THR A 28 -1.81 -18.83 -0.01
N THR A 29 -1.61 -18.35 -1.25
CA THR A 29 -1.30 -19.22 -2.40
C THR A 29 0.19 -19.57 -2.46
N GLU A 30 1.06 -18.58 -2.27
CA GLU A 30 2.50 -18.72 -2.53
C GLU A 30 3.32 -19.03 -1.26
N LEU A 31 2.88 -18.59 -0.08
CA LEU A 31 3.57 -18.77 1.19
C LEU A 31 2.98 -19.97 1.97
N VAL A 32 3.77 -21.04 2.07
CA VAL A 32 3.39 -22.22 2.87
C VAL A 32 3.30 -21.82 4.35
N GLY A 33 2.17 -22.12 4.99
CA GLY A 33 1.95 -21.87 6.42
C GLY A 33 1.44 -20.47 6.76
N VAL A 34 1.09 -19.66 5.76
CA VAL A 34 0.46 -18.35 5.97
C VAL A 34 -1.01 -18.42 5.55
N ASP A 35 -1.92 -18.38 6.51
CA ASP A 35 -3.37 -18.41 6.25
C ASP A 35 -4.00 -17.01 6.19
N THR A 36 -3.34 -16.01 6.79
CA THR A 36 -3.81 -14.63 6.84
C THR A 36 -2.64 -13.66 6.96
N LEU A 37 -2.83 -12.42 6.50
CA LEU A 37 -1.92 -11.30 6.73
C LEU A 37 -2.35 -10.42 7.91
N GLU A 38 -3.45 -10.77 8.58
CA GLU A 38 -3.90 -10.08 9.79
C GLU A 38 -3.09 -10.53 11.01
N THR A 39 -2.81 -9.59 11.93
CA THR A 39 -2.14 -9.90 13.20
C THR A 39 -3.05 -10.71 14.12
N GLN A 40 -2.55 -11.82 14.63
CA GLN A 40 -3.30 -12.77 15.45
C GLN A 40 -2.96 -12.68 16.95
N GLY A 41 -1.98 -11.85 17.33
CA GLY A 41 -1.60 -11.62 18.72
C GLY A 41 -0.92 -12.85 19.34
N SER A 42 -0.27 -13.67 18.53
CA SER A 42 0.37 -14.91 18.94
C SER A 42 1.67 -15.08 18.18
N ASP A 43 2.78 -15.22 18.91
CA ASP A 43 4.09 -15.31 18.28
C ASP A 43 4.16 -16.45 17.24
N SER A 44 3.58 -17.61 17.54
CA SER A 44 3.57 -18.75 16.62
C SER A 44 2.76 -18.54 15.33
N LEU A 45 1.81 -17.60 15.35
CA LEU A 45 0.95 -17.28 14.20
C LEU A 45 1.44 -16.04 13.45
N ASP A 46 2.06 -15.10 14.15
CA ASP A 46 2.56 -13.83 13.60
C ASP A 46 4.03 -13.93 13.14
N PHE A 47 4.80 -14.91 13.63
CA PHE A 47 6.17 -15.20 13.18
C PHE A 47 6.23 -16.56 12.48
N VAL A 48 5.94 -16.54 11.19
CA VAL A 48 6.00 -17.71 10.31
C VAL A 48 7.40 -17.88 9.69
N GLU A 49 7.88 -19.12 9.63
CA GLU A 49 9.05 -19.47 8.83
C GLU A 49 8.64 -19.70 7.38
N VAL A 50 9.13 -18.85 6.47
CA VAL A 50 8.85 -18.95 5.03
C VAL A 50 10.11 -19.32 4.25
N SER A 51 9.95 -20.18 3.24
CA SER A 51 11.05 -20.48 2.34
C SER A 51 11.37 -19.26 1.46
N VAL A 52 12.65 -19.05 1.15
CA VAL A 52 13.07 -17.95 0.25
C VAL A 52 12.53 -18.12 -1.18
N TRP A 53 12.18 -19.35 -1.57
CA TRP A 53 11.55 -19.64 -2.86
C TRP A 53 10.10 -19.17 -2.87
N SER A 54 9.30 -19.60 -1.88
CA SER A 54 7.91 -19.13 -1.69
C SER A 54 7.84 -17.61 -1.58
N LEU A 55 8.77 -17.00 -0.84
CA LEU A 55 8.84 -15.54 -0.74
C LEU A 55 9.07 -14.88 -2.10
N LYS A 56 9.99 -15.43 -2.91
CA LYS A 56 10.24 -14.93 -4.26
C LYS A 56 9.00 -15.06 -5.16
N ASP A 57 8.28 -16.17 -5.06
CA ASP A 57 7.08 -16.41 -5.86
C ASP A 57 5.96 -15.45 -5.47
N ALA A 58 5.72 -15.23 -4.17
CA ALA A 58 4.77 -14.24 -3.66
C ALA A 58 5.08 -12.82 -4.15
N LEU A 59 6.35 -12.39 -4.09
CA LEU A 59 6.77 -11.07 -4.56
C LEU A 59 6.61 -10.94 -6.08
N THR A 60 6.88 -12.00 -6.82
CA THR A 60 6.71 -12.03 -8.28
C THR A 60 5.22 -11.93 -8.64
N ALA A 61 4.36 -12.67 -7.96
CA ALA A 61 2.91 -12.62 -8.13
C ALA A 61 2.35 -11.22 -7.80
N ALA A 62 2.79 -10.60 -6.71
CA ALA A 62 2.41 -9.24 -6.35
C ALA A 62 2.83 -8.21 -7.40
N PHE A 63 4.04 -8.34 -7.96
CA PHE A 63 4.51 -7.47 -9.03
C PHE A 63 3.68 -7.61 -10.32
N ILE A 64 3.38 -8.84 -10.74
CA ILE A 64 2.54 -9.11 -11.91
C ILE A 64 1.12 -8.55 -11.69
N ALA A 65 0.52 -8.77 -10.52
CA ALA A 65 -0.79 -8.24 -10.18
C ALA A 65 -0.80 -6.71 -10.20
N GLY A 66 0.26 -6.06 -9.70
CA GLY A 66 0.44 -4.62 -9.80
C GLY A 66 0.51 -4.10 -11.25
N GLN A 67 1.21 -4.81 -12.14
CA GLN A 67 1.23 -4.46 -13.56
C GLN A 67 -0.13 -4.60 -14.23
N GLN A 68 -0.90 -5.65 -13.88
CA GLN A 68 -2.26 -5.85 -14.39
C GLN A 68 -3.23 -4.77 -13.90
N ALA A 69 -3.11 -4.37 -12.64
CA ALA A 69 -3.85 -3.26 -12.07
C ALA A 69 -3.54 -1.97 -12.85
N ALA A 70 -2.25 -1.66 -13.06
CA ALA A 70 -1.85 -0.49 -13.85
C ALA A 70 -2.39 -0.52 -15.28
N ALA A 71 -2.33 -1.68 -15.96
CA ALA A 71 -2.90 -1.86 -17.30
C ALA A 71 -4.43 -1.66 -17.34
N SER A 72 -5.11 -1.98 -16.24
CA SER A 72 -6.55 -1.78 -16.05
C SER A 72 -6.91 -0.35 -15.61
N GLY A 73 -5.91 0.54 -15.49
CA GLY A 73 -6.06 1.91 -15.01
C GLY A 73 -6.21 2.02 -13.49
N GLN A 74 -5.99 0.94 -12.75
CA GLN A 74 -6.00 0.89 -11.29
C GLN A 74 -4.61 1.24 -10.75
N THR A 75 -4.26 2.52 -10.76
CA THR A 75 -2.94 3.01 -10.34
C THR A 75 -2.93 3.62 -8.94
N GLU A 76 -4.09 3.64 -8.27
CA GLU A 76 -4.28 4.32 -7.00
C GLU A 76 -5.00 3.42 -6.00
N ILE A 77 -4.65 3.55 -4.73
CA ILE A 77 -5.37 2.95 -3.60
C ILE A 77 -6.23 4.06 -3.01
N ALA A 78 -7.54 3.85 -2.95
CA ALA A 78 -8.48 4.72 -2.27
C ALA A 78 -8.46 4.38 -0.78
N TRP A 79 -7.78 5.20 0.01
CA TRP A 79 -7.79 5.10 1.45
C TRP A 79 -9.03 5.83 1.99
N GLU A 80 -9.53 5.44 3.17
CA GLU A 80 -10.55 6.26 3.83
C GLU A 80 -9.97 7.64 4.14
N GLY A 81 -10.66 8.71 3.71
CA GLY A 81 -10.13 10.06 3.73
C GLY A 81 -9.63 10.51 5.10
N GLY A 82 -8.58 11.34 5.10
CA GLY A 82 -7.95 11.82 6.33
C GLY A 82 -6.57 12.39 6.06
N GLU A 83 -5.88 12.75 7.15
CA GLU A 83 -4.47 13.12 7.09
C GLU A 83 -3.65 11.93 6.58
N VAL A 84 -2.68 12.21 5.71
CA VAL A 84 -1.77 11.21 5.15
C VAL A 84 -0.33 11.56 5.50
N GLU A 85 0.49 10.53 5.66
CA GLU A 85 1.93 10.65 5.91
C GLU A 85 2.71 10.23 4.65
N ILE A 86 3.69 11.04 4.26
CA ILE A 86 4.63 10.67 3.19
C ILE A 86 5.66 9.67 3.73
N ILE A 87 5.89 8.64 2.93
CA ILE A 87 6.88 7.60 3.17
C ILE A 87 7.91 7.63 2.04
N GLU A 88 9.17 7.48 2.40
CA GLU A 88 10.28 7.38 1.46
C GLU A 88 10.74 5.93 1.37
N PHE A 89 11.03 5.48 0.16
CA PHE A 89 11.68 4.21 -0.11
C PHE A 89 13.14 4.44 -0.46
N THR A 90 14.01 3.98 0.42
CA THR A 90 15.46 3.99 0.23
C THR A 90 15.96 2.56 0.00
N SER A 91 17.25 2.41 -0.30
CA SER A 91 17.89 1.08 -0.32
C SER A 91 17.89 0.39 1.05
N GLU A 92 17.71 1.13 2.14
CA GLU A 92 17.69 0.63 3.52
C GLU A 92 16.26 0.25 3.97
N GLY A 93 15.25 0.62 3.20
CA GLY A 93 13.86 0.24 3.44
C GLY A 93 12.89 1.43 3.37
N LYS A 94 11.78 1.29 4.08
CA LYS A 94 10.71 2.29 4.13
C LYS A 94 10.89 3.19 5.36
N HIS A 95 11.06 4.49 5.14
CA HIS A 95 11.21 5.48 6.19
C HIS A 95 10.00 6.42 6.23
N ALA A 96 9.52 6.70 7.44
CA ALA A 96 8.53 7.74 7.66
C ALA A 96 9.22 9.11 7.61
N THR A 97 8.79 9.98 6.70
CA THR A 97 9.42 11.31 6.52
C THR A 97 8.99 12.31 7.60
N GLY A 98 7.92 12.02 8.35
CA GLY A 98 7.27 12.95 9.26
C GLY A 98 6.41 14.01 8.57
N ILE A 99 6.41 14.07 7.23
CA ILE A 99 5.58 14.98 6.46
C ILE A 99 4.13 14.49 6.49
N ARG A 100 3.24 15.33 7.02
CA ARG A 100 1.80 15.11 7.09
C ARG A 100 1.07 16.08 6.18
N LEU A 101 0.10 15.57 5.42
CA LEU A 101 -0.69 16.35 4.47
C LEU A 101 -2.17 16.08 4.73
N ALA A 102 -3.02 17.07 4.48
CA ALA A 102 -4.40 17.02 4.94
C ALA A 102 -5.26 15.98 4.19
N ASN A 103 -4.80 15.53 3.02
CA ASN A 103 -5.51 14.60 2.15
C ASN A 103 -4.59 13.98 1.09
N GLU A 104 -5.08 12.94 0.42
CA GLU A 104 -4.37 12.23 -0.66
C GLU A 104 -3.97 13.14 -1.83
N TRP A 105 -4.77 14.17 -2.13
CA TRP A 105 -4.50 15.07 -3.26
C TRP A 105 -3.23 15.89 -3.01
N GLU A 106 -3.10 16.46 -1.82
CA GLU A 106 -1.89 17.16 -1.38
C GLU A 106 -0.68 16.22 -1.43
N ALA A 107 -0.83 14.96 -0.99
CA ALA A 107 0.25 13.98 -1.07
C ALA A 107 0.65 13.65 -2.50
N LYS A 108 -0.29 13.41 -3.41
CA LYS A 108 0.01 13.15 -4.82
C LYS A 108 0.69 14.34 -5.48
N ALA A 109 0.23 15.56 -5.20
CA ALA A 109 0.84 16.78 -5.70
C ALA A 109 2.27 16.95 -5.16
N TRP A 110 2.48 16.67 -3.88
CA TRP A 110 3.79 16.71 -3.24
C TRP A 110 4.74 15.67 -3.86
N ILE A 111 4.33 14.41 -4.00
CA ILE A 111 5.16 13.33 -4.57
C ILE A 111 5.58 13.67 -6.00
N ARG A 112 4.65 14.16 -6.83
CA ARG A 112 4.98 14.57 -8.21
C ARG A 112 6.01 15.71 -8.24
N ALA A 113 5.97 16.61 -7.27
CA ALA A 113 6.94 17.70 -7.18
C ALA A 113 8.35 17.22 -6.75
N HIS A 114 8.46 16.05 -6.10
CA HIS A 114 9.70 15.51 -5.54
C HIS A 114 10.14 14.19 -6.19
N GLU A 115 9.59 13.85 -7.36
CA GLU A 115 9.88 12.59 -8.06
C GLU A 115 11.35 12.44 -8.49
N SER A 116 12.06 13.54 -8.64
CA SER A 116 13.50 13.56 -8.94
C SER A 116 14.40 13.41 -7.70
N GLU A 117 13.84 13.61 -6.50
CA GLU A 117 14.59 13.60 -5.24
C GLU A 117 14.61 12.21 -4.61
N GLY A 118 13.57 11.40 -4.86
CA GLY A 118 13.46 10.06 -4.30
C GLY A 118 12.19 9.34 -4.71
N CYS A 119 12.07 8.10 -4.25
CA CYS A 119 10.88 7.29 -4.42
C CYS A 119 9.96 7.47 -3.21
N TYR A 120 8.90 8.25 -3.39
CA TYR A 120 7.94 8.54 -2.33
C TYR A 120 6.59 7.85 -2.58
N ALA A 121 5.92 7.49 -1.51
CA ALA A 121 4.50 7.15 -1.51
C ALA A 121 3.82 7.82 -0.30
N PHE A 122 2.52 7.61 -0.15
CA PHE A 122 1.77 8.08 1.01
C PHE A 122 0.91 6.97 1.59
N ARG A 123 0.57 7.09 2.87
CA ARG A 123 -0.37 6.22 3.59
C ARG A 123 -1.25 7.04 4.52
N PRO A 124 -2.38 6.51 5.01
CA PRO A 124 -3.14 7.14 6.08
C PRO A 124 -2.25 7.39 7.29
N ALA A 125 -2.32 8.59 7.86
CA ALA A 125 -1.65 8.89 9.11
C ALA A 125 -2.33 8.07 10.22
N LYS A 126 -1.52 7.33 10.99
CA LYS A 126 -2.01 6.71 12.22
C LYS A 126 -2.49 7.83 13.15
N ARG A 127 -3.69 7.68 13.71
CA ARG A 127 -4.21 8.57 14.76
C ARG A 127 -3.34 8.52 16.01
#